data_AF-D2H3T5-F1
#
_entry.id   AF-D2H3T5-F1
#
_cell.length_a   1.000
_cell.length_b   1.000
_cell.length_c   1.000
_cell.angle_alpha   90.00
_cell.angle_beta   90.00
_cell.angle_gamma   90.00
#
_symmetry.space_group_name_H-M   'P 1'
#
loop_
_entity.id
_entity.type
_entity.pdbx_description
1 polymer ?
#
loop_
_entity_poly.entity_id
_entity_poly.type
_entity_poly.pdbx_seq_one_letter_code
_entity_poly.pdbx_strand_id
1 'polypeptide(L)'
;MSGRPGRVPLQFLPDEARSLPPPKLTDPRLAYMGFLGYCSGLLDNAIRRRPVVSAGLHRQLLYVTSFVFIGYYLLKRQDYMYAVKDHDMFAYIKSHPEDFPEK
;
A
#
# COMPACT_ATOMS: atom_id res chain seq x y z
N MET A 1 -2.59 -12.68 -12.91
CA MET A 1 -3.78 -12.36 -12.08
C MET A 1 -4.89 -11.61 -12.83
N SER A 2 -4.69 -11.13 -14.06
CA SER A 2 -5.74 -10.38 -14.75
C SER A 2 -6.99 -11.21 -15.04
N GLY A 3 -6.83 -12.50 -15.30
CA GLY A 3 -7.89 -13.50 -15.48
C GLY A 3 -8.12 -14.43 -14.29
N ARG A 4 -7.83 -14.01 -13.05
CA ARG A 4 -8.14 -14.83 -11.86
C ARG A 4 -9.66 -15.05 -11.79
N PRO A 5 -10.16 -16.30 -11.67
CA PRO A 5 -11.58 -16.55 -11.52
C PRO A 5 -12.11 -15.87 -10.25
N GLY A 6 -13.28 -15.24 -10.32
CA GLY A 6 -13.86 -14.46 -9.22
C GLY A 6 -13.38 -13.01 -9.10
N ARG A 7 -12.51 -12.54 -10.01
CA ARG A 7 -12.10 -11.13 -10.03
C ARG A 7 -13.25 -10.22 -10.48
N VAL A 8 -13.72 -9.37 -9.58
CA VAL A 8 -14.67 -8.30 -9.91
C VAL A 8 -13.89 -7.07 -10.43
N PRO A 9 -14.22 -6.52 -11.61
CA PRO A 9 -13.54 -5.35 -12.14
C PRO A 9 -13.76 -4.13 -11.23
N LEU A 10 -12.75 -3.25 -11.17
CA LEU A 10 -12.76 -1.99 -10.41
C LEU A 10 -12.90 -2.10 -8.89
N GLN A 11 -12.94 -3.31 -8.33
CA GLN A 11 -12.91 -3.50 -6.88
C GLN A 11 -11.48 -3.25 -6.37
N PHE A 12 -11.28 -2.18 -5.60
CA PHE A 12 -9.95 -1.81 -5.10
C PHE A 12 -9.45 -2.78 -4.02
N LEU A 13 -10.32 -3.14 -3.08
CA LEU A 13 -10.10 -4.11 -2.01
C LEU A 13 -11.34 -5.02 -1.94
N PRO A 14 -11.23 -6.32 -2.25
CA PRO A 14 -12.34 -7.25 -2.16
C PRO A 14 -12.64 -7.66 -0.72
N ASP A 15 -13.80 -8.25 -0.47
CA ASP A 15 -14.22 -8.63 0.88
C ASP A 15 -13.32 -9.73 1.49
N GLU A 16 -12.74 -10.59 0.65
CA GLU A 16 -11.72 -11.57 1.08
C GLU A 16 -10.48 -10.89 1.70
N ALA A 17 -10.14 -9.67 1.29
CA ALA A 17 -9.02 -8.92 1.84
C ALA A 17 -9.23 -8.51 3.31
N ARG A 18 -10.46 -8.59 3.84
CA ARG A 18 -10.76 -8.35 5.26
C ARG A 18 -10.28 -9.49 6.16
N SER A 19 -10.03 -10.67 5.60
CA SER A 19 -9.45 -11.80 6.34
C SER A 19 -7.95 -11.61 6.64
N LEU A 20 -7.28 -10.71 5.92
CA LEU A 20 -5.87 -10.42 6.12
C LEU A 20 -5.65 -9.42 7.27
N PRO A 21 -4.56 -9.57 8.05
CA PRO A 21 -4.22 -8.61 9.08
C PRO A 21 -3.90 -7.25 8.43
N PRO A 22 -4.55 -6.15 8.83
CA PRO A 22 -4.31 -4.85 8.23
C PRO A 22 -2.94 -4.27 8.64
N PRO A 23 -2.38 -3.34 7.86
CA PRO A 23 -1.17 -2.62 8.23
C PRO A 23 -1.38 -1.89 9.57
N LYS A 24 -0.38 -1.93 10.44
CA LYS A 24 -0.39 -1.16 11.69
C LYS A 24 -0.22 0.33 11.38
N LEU A 25 -0.76 1.21 12.23
CA LEU A 25 -0.55 2.66 12.09
C LEU A 25 0.94 3.05 12.25
N THR A 26 1.72 2.23 12.96
CA THR A 26 3.15 2.40 13.16
C THR A 26 3.99 1.59 12.16
N ASP A 27 3.40 1.11 11.06
CA ASP A 27 4.15 0.41 10.01
C ASP A 27 5.23 1.34 9.43
N PRO A 28 6.51 0.92 9.38
CA PRO A 28 7.60 1.74 8.83
C PRO A 28 7.34 2.20 7.39
N ARG A 29 6.64 1.39 6.58
CA ARG A 29 6.26 1.76 5.21
C ARG A 29 5.29 2.94 5.21
N LEU A 30 4.35 2.96 6.16
CA LEU A 30 3.38 4.04 6.31
C LEU A 30 4.02 5.30 6.90
N ALA A 31 4.94 5.15 7.86
CA ALA A 31 5.73 6.26 8.38
C ALA A 31 6.56 6.92 7.26
N TYR A 32 7.15 6.12 6.37
CA TYR A 32 7.87 6.63 5.21
C TYR A 32 6.94 7.38 4.23
N MET A 33 5.71 6.91 3.99
CA MET A 33 4.72 7.67 3.21
C MET A 33 4.39 9.02 3.85
N GLY A 34 4.25 9.07 5.19
CA GLY A 34 4.09 10.33 5.92
C GLY A 34 5.29 11.26 5.76
N PHE A 35 6.51 10.71 5.79
CA PHE A 35 7.74 11.46 5.52
C PHE A 35 7.78 12.02 4.10
N LEU A 36 7.34 11.26 3.09
CA LEU A 36 7.20 11.78 1.73
C LEU A 36 6.19 12.93 1.65
N GLY A 37 5.07 12.84 2.39
CA GLY A 37 4.12 13.93 2.53
C GLY A 37 4.78 15.18 3.14
N TYR A 38 5.59 15.02 4.18
CA TYR A 38 6.33 16.13 4.78
C TYR A 38 7.29 16.77 3.77
N CYS A 39 8.10 15.98 3.07
CA CYS A 39 9.00 16.44 2.00
C CYS A 39 8.25 17.21 0.90
N SER A 40 7.05 16.76 0.51
CA SER A 40 6.23 17.47 -0.47
C SER A 40 5.78 18.85 0.01
N GLY A 41 5.47 19.00 1.32
CA GLY A 41 5.14 20.28 1.93
C GLY A 41 6.33 21.23 1.99
N LEU A 42 7.52 20.72 2.31
CA LEU A 42 8.76 21.52 2.28
C LEU A 42 9.09 22.00 0.87
N LEU A 43 8.95 21.12 -0.12
CA LEU A 43 9.20 21.43 -1.53
C LEU A 43 8.21 22.46 -2.07
N ASP A 44 6.93 22.38 -1.71
CA ASP A 44 5.94 23.40 -2.10
C ASP A 44 6.27 24.78 -1.53
N ASN A 45 6.72 24.85 -0.27
CA ASN A 45 7.17 26.10 0.33
C ASN A 45 8.43 26.65 -0.37
N ALA A 46 9.38 25.76 -0.72
CA ALA A 46 10.62 26.13 -1.41
C ALA A 46 10.34 26.73 -2.81
N ILE A 47 9.45 26.10 -3.61
CA ILE A 47 9.05 26.59 -4.93
C ILE A 47 8.46 27.99 -4.83
N ARG A 48 7.64 28.25 -3.80
CA ARG A 48 6.96 29.53 -3.60
C ARG A 48 7.80 30.58 -2.87
N ARG A 49 9.10 30.32 -2.67
CA ARG A 49 10.04 31.20 -1.96
C ARG A 49 9.52 31.63 -0.57
N ARG A 50 8.79 30.74 0.10
CA ARG A 50 8.31 30.92 1.47
C ARG A 50 9.32 30.30 2.44
N PRO A 51 9.37 30.74 3.71
CA PRO A 51 10.26 30.10 4.68
C PRO A 51 9.83 28.64 4.87
N VAL A 52 10.73 27.73 4.53
CA VAL A 52 10.43 26.31 4.26
C VAL A 52 9.78 25.60 5.45
N VAL A 53 10.29 25.86 6.65
CA VAL A 53 9.89 25.16 7.87
C VAL A 53 8.74 25.86 8.60
N SER A 54 8.63 27.19 8.52
CA SER A 54 7.67 27.96 9.31
C SER A 54 6.39 28.34 8.57
N ALA A 55 6.40 28.42 7.23
CA ALA A 55 5.21 28.77 6.48
C ALA A 55 4.25 27.58 6.35
N GLY A 56 2.97 27.80 6.70
CA GLY A 56 1.90 26.89 6.31
C GLY A 56 1.91 25.53 7.00
N LEU A 57 2.10 25.50 8.33
CA LEU A 57 2.01 24.27 9.14
C LEU A 57 0.72 23.47 8.90
N HIS A 58 -0.41 24.16 8.72
CA HIS A 58 -1.68 23.52 8.36
C HIS A 58 -1.61 22.78 7.01
N ARG A 59 -0.84 23.29 6.04
CA ARG A 59 -0.63 22.64 4.73
C ARG A 59 0.32 21.47 4.86
N GLN A 60 1.40 21.61 5.63
CA GLN A 60 2.32 20.49 5.90
C GLN A 60 1.58 19.33 6.58
N LEU A 61 0.72 19.63 7.57
CA LEU A 61 -0.14 18.63 8.21
C LEU A 61 -1.12 17.99 7.20
N LEU A 62 -1.70 18.77 6.29
CA LEU A 62 -2.55 18.25 5.21
C LEU A 62 -1.79 17.31 4.25
N TYR A 63 -0.56 17.67 3.86
CA TYR A 63 0.28 16.81 3.01
C TYR A 63 0.62 15.49 3.70
N VAL A 64 1.04 15.53 4.97
CA VAL A 64 1.34 14.31 5.74
C VAL A 64 0.09 13.43 5.88
N THR A 65 -1.03 14.01 6.31
CA THR A 65 -2.28 13.25 6.53
C THR A 65 -2.83 12.64 5.24
N SER A 66 -2.81 13.37 4.12
CA SER A 66 -3.24 12.84 2.82
C SER A 66 -2.35 11.70 2.32
N PHE A 67 -1.03 11.81 2.46
CA PHE A 67 -0.10 10.74 2.08
C PHE A 67 -0.24 9.50 2.96
N VAL A 68 -0.41 9.67 4.27
CA VAL A 68 -0.69 8.56 5.20
C VAL A 68 -2.02 7.90 4.84
N PHE A 69 -3.07 8.68 4.58
CA PHE A 69 -4.38 8.13 4.23
C PHE A 69 -4.33 7.29 2.95
N ILE A 70 -3.77 7.85 1.86
CA ILE A 70 -3.65 7.13 0.59
C ILE A 70 -2.70 5.94 0.73
N GLY A 71 -1.55 6.15 1.38
CA GLY A 71 -0.55 5.12 1.62
C GLY A 71 -1.10 3.91 2.38
N TYR A 72 -1.98 4.14 3.36
CA TYR A 72 -2.62 3.06 4.12
C TYR A 72 -3.42 2.11 3.23
N TYR A 73 -4.26 2.64 2.34
CA TYR A 73 -5.05 1.81 1.42
C TYR A 73 -4.19 1.14 0.35
N LEU A 74 -3.14 1.82 -0.12
CA LEU A 74 -2.18 1.23 -1.07
C LEU A 74 -1.44 0.05 -0.45
N LEU A 75 -0.96 0.17 0.79
CA LEU A 75 -0.31 -0.92 1.51
C LEU A 75 -1.27 -2.09 1.76
N LYS A 76 -2.51 -1.80 2.15
CA LYS A 76 -3.54 -2.83 2.33
C LYS A 76 -3.81 -3.61 1.04
N ARG A 77 -3.86 -2.90 -0.10
CA ARG A 77 -4.00 -3.55 -1.41
C ARG A 77 -2.75 -4.34 -1.80
N GLN A 78 -1.56 -3.81 -1.52
CA GLN A 78 -0.30 -4.49 -1.79
C GLN A 78 -0.24 -5.83 -1.05
N ASP A 79 -0.47 -5.82 0.26
CA ASP A 79 -0.43 -7.02 1.09
C ASP A 79 -1.47 -8.05 0.62
N TYR A 80 -2.65 -7.59 0.20
CA TYR A 80 -3.66 -8.44 -0.44
C TYR A 80 -3.18 -9.09 -1.74
N MET A 81 -2.59 -8.31 -2.65
CA MET A 81 -2.11 -8.85 -3.93
C MET A 81 -1.00 -9.89 -3.76
N TYR A 82 -0.12 -9.71 -2.77
CA TYR A 82 0.90 -10.71 -2.44
C TYR A 82 0.30 -11.97 -1.80
N ALA A 83 -0.65 -11.82 -0.87
CA ALA A 83 -1.34 -12.96 -0.28
C ALA A 83 -2.07 -13.83 -1.34
N VAL A 84 -2.71 -13.18 -2.32
CA VAL A 84 -3.33 -13.87 -3.46
C VAL A 84 -2.29 -14.60 -4.32
N LYS A 85 -1.12 -14.00 -4.52
CA LYS A 85 -0.04 -14.61 -5.30
C LYS A 85 0.43 -15.90 -4.65
N ASP A 86 0.65 -15.87 -3.35
CA ASP A 86 1.13 -17.02 -2.60
C ASP A 86 0.05 -18.10 -2.50
N HIS A 87 -1.22 -17.71 -2.31
CA HIS A 87 -2.34 -18.64 -2.35
C HIS A 87 -2.42 -19.40 -3.68
N ASP A 88 -2.37 -18.68 -4.81
CA ASP A 88 -2.47 -19.29 -6.13
C ASP A 88 -1.23 -20.15 -6.44
N MET A 89 -0.04 -19.76 -5.98
CA MET A 89 1.19 -20.55 -6.10
C MET A 89 1.11 -21.86 -5.32
N PHE A 90 0.68 -21.83 -4.06
CA PHE A 90 0.53 -23.04 -3.25
C PHE A 90 -0.56 -23.97 -3.78
N ALA A 91 -1.68 -23.41 -4.27
CA ALA A 91 -2.73 -24.19 -4.91
C ALA A 91 -2.19 -24.91 -6.16
N TYR A 92 -1.39 -24.21 -6.98
CA TYR A 92 -0.78 -24.78 -8.18
C TYR A 92 0.16 -25.95 -7.85
N ILE A 93 1.10 -25.75 -6.91
CA ILE A 93 2.05 -26.79 -6.48
C ILE A 93 1.29 -28.02 -5.94
N LYS A 94 0.25 -27.79 -5.13
CA LYS A 94 -0.56 -28.89 -4.58
C LYS A 94 -1.32 -29.67 -5.65
N SER A 95 -1.74 -29.01 -6.73
CA SER A 95 -2.47 -29.65 -7.83
C SER A 95 -1.60 -30.41 -8.83
N HIS A 96 -0.29 -30.13 -8.88
CA HIS A 96 0.67 -30.76 -9.81
C HIS A 96 1.88 -31.32 -9.05
N PRO A 97 1.71 -32.34 -8.18
CA PRO A 97 2.81 -32.92 -7.41
C PRO A 97 3.91 -33.53 -8.31
N GLU A 98 3.59 -33.96 -9.52
CA GLU A 98 4.53 -34.47 -10.53
C GLU A 98 5.54 -33.44 -11.02
N ASP A 99 5.16 -32.16 -11.07
CA ASP A 99 6.03 -31.07 -11.51
C ASP A 99 6.98 -30.60 -10.40
N PHE A 100 6.65 -30.89 -9.14
CA PHE A 100 7.38 -30.45 -7.94
C PHE A 100 7.77 -31.63 -7.04
N PRO A 101 8.65 -32.54 -7.51
CA PRO A 101 9.12 -33.64 -6.69
C PRO A 101 9.94 -33.13 -5.49
N GLU A 102 9.65 -33.67 -4.30
CA GLU A 102 10.49 -33.47 -3.12
C GLU A 102 11.85 -34.14 -3.37
N LYS A 103 12.93 -33.38 -3.17
CA LYS A 103 14.31 -33.86 -3.32
C LYS A 103 14.87 -34.39 -2.01
#